data_AF-A0A2R6H571-F1
#
_entry.id   AF-A0A2R6H571-F1
#
_cell.length_a   1.000
_cell.length_b   1.000
_cell.length_c   1.000
_cell.angle_alpha   90.00
_cell.angle_beta   90.00
_cell.angle_gamma   90.00
#
_symmetry.space_group_name_H-M   'P 1'
#
loop_
_entity.id
_entity.type
_entity.pdbx_description
1 polymer ?
#
loop_
_entity_poly.entity_id
_entity_poly.type
_entity_poly.pdbx_seq_one_letter_code
_entity_poly.pdbx_strand_id
1 'polypeptide(L)'
;MTDDTESRSTEDTVQAIERISTGVRGLDDILQGGLIPERSYLVRGRPGTGKTILGLHYLTQSATQDDTSLFINLKETTADIEQNSMALGFDINDIDFLDSLF
;
A
#
# COMPACT_ATOMS: atom_id res chain seq x y z
N MET A 1 45.05 -22.53 31.68
CA MET A 1 43.99 -22.40 32.71
C MET A 1 44.14 -21.00 33.27
N THR A 2 43.51 -19.98 32.70
CA THR A 2 42.11 -19.77 32.30
C THR A 2 42.10 -18.87 31.05
N ASP A 3 41.68 -19.39 29.90
CA ASP A 3 40.31 -19.31 29.36
C ASP A 3 39.95 -17.91 28.87
N ASP A 4 40.22 -17.70 27.57
CA ASP A 4 39.74 -16.61 26.74
C ASP A 4 38.21 -16.68 26.68
N THR A 5 37.52 -15.96 27.56
CA THR A 5 36.08 -15.76 27.41
C THR A 5 35.83 -14.52 26.54
N GLU A 6 35.92 -14.71 25.22
CA GLU A 6 35.32 -13.82 24.24
C GLU A 6 33.83 -13.64 24.60
N SER A 7 33.47 -12.43 25.01
CA SER A 7 32.09 -12.03 25.22
C SER A 7 31.40 -11.93 23.86
N ARG A 8 30.81 -13.03 23.40
CA ARG A 8 29.90 -13.04 22.25
C ARG A 8 28.56 -12.45 22.68
N SER A 9 28.41 -11.13 22.56
CA SER A 9 27.08 -10.50 22.52
C SER A 9 26.48 -10.74 21.13
N THR A 10 25.83 -11.88 20.95
CA THR A 10 24.92 -12.11 19.82
C THR A 10 23.62 -11.35 20.09
N GLU A 11 23.65 -10.04 19.88
CA GLU A 11 22.43 -9.27 19.64
C GLU A 11 22.07 -9.49 18.16
N ASP A 12 21.34 -10.57 17.88
CA ASP A 12 20.54 -10.67 16.66
C ASP A 12 19.45 -9.59 16.74
N THR A 13 19.84 -8.35 16.46
CA THR A 13 18.90 -7.26 16.29
C THR A 13 18.15 -7.57 15.01
N VAL A 14 16.99 -8.21 15.13
CA VAL A 14 16.04 -8.33 14.01
C VAL A 14 15.74 -6.90 13.59
N GLN A 15 16.35 -6.46 12.49
CA GLN A 15 16.07 -5.14 11.96
C GLN A 15 14.57 -5.07 11.67
N ALA A 16 13.88 -4.19 12.38
CA ALA A 16 12.45 -3.99 12.19
C ALA A 16 12.24 -3.52 10.75
N ILE A 17 11.48 -4.31 9.99
CA ILE A 17 11.13 -3.98 8.62
C ILE A 17 10.22 -2.74 8.66
N GLU A 18 10.65 -1.65 8.04
CA GLU A 18 9.82 -0.46 7.86
C GLU A 18 8.58 -0.82 7.04
N ARG A 19 7.40 -0.35 7.45
CA ARG A 19 6.12 -0.69 6.84
C ARG A 19 5.38 0.56 6.38
N ILE A 20 4.66 0.42 5.27
CA ILE A 20 3.81 1.44 4.68
C ILE A 20 2.38 1.20 5.14
N SER A 21 1.75 2.21 5.75
CA SER A 21 0.34 2.14 6.14
C SER A 21 -0.55 1.93 4.91
N THR A 22 -1.59 1.11 5.06
CA THR A 22 -2.64 0.96 4.04
C THR A 22 -3.61 2.13 4.00
N GLY A 23 -3.53 3.04 4.97
CA GLY A 23 -4.54 4.08 5.24
C GLY A 23 -5.80 3.55 5.93
N VAL A 24 -5.95 2.23 6.10
CA VAL A 24 -7.09 1.61 6.78
C VAL A 24 -6.63 1.04 8.11
N ARG A 25 -6.91 1.75 9.20
CA ARG A 25 -6.46 1.39 10.56
C ARG A 25 -6.68 -0.08 10.92
N GLY A 26 -7.89 -0.60 10.70
CA GLY A 26 -8.19 -2.01 11.04
C GLY A 26 -7.41 -3.02 10.19
N LEU A 27 -7.05 -2.66 8.96
CA LEU A 27 -6.20 -3.49 8.11
C LEU A 27 -4.74 -3.40 8.55
N ASP A 28 -4.26 -2.21 8.90
CA ASP A 28 -2.90 -2.03 9.43
C ASP A 28 -2.69 -2.81 10.73
N ASP A 29 -3.69 -2.84 11.63
CA ASP A 29 -3.66 -3.63 12.86
C ASP A 29 -3.50 -5.13 12.55
N ILE A 30 -4.24 -5.64 11.56
CA ILE A 30 -4.14 -7.05 11.11
C ILE A 30 -2.77 -7.34 10.48
N LEU A 31 -2.22 -6.36 9.74
CA LEU A 31 -0.95 -6.49 9.02
C LEU A 31 0.27 -6.13 9.89
N GLN A 32 0.09 -5.83 11.18
CA GLN A 32 1.14 -5.42 12.10
C GLN A 32 1.86 -4.13 11.68
N GLY A 33 1.09 -3.10 11.34
CA GLY A 33 1.58 -1.78 10.95
C GLY A 33 1.62 -1.54 9.43
N GLY A 34 0.97 -2.41 8.64
CA GLY A 34 0.80 -2.20 7.19
C GLY A 34 1.68 -3.09 6.30
N LEU A 35 1.87 -2.65 5.07
CA LEU A 35 2.54 -3.37 4.00
C LEU A 35 4.07 -3.25 4.10
N ILE A 36 4.78 -4.31 3.80
CA ILE A 36 6.24 -4.26 3.58
C ILE A 36 6.51 -3.59 2.22
N PRO A 37 7.41 -2.58 2.14
CA PRO A 37 7.78 -1.88 0.91
C PRO A 37 8.41 -2.82 -0.12
N GLU A 38 8.45 -2.36 -1.38
CA GLU A 38 9.07 -3.09 -2.51
C GLU A 38 8.47 -4.49 -2.76
N ARG A 39 7.16 -4.64 -2.50
CA ARG A 39 6.44 -5.90 -2.70
C ARG A 39 5.12 -5.70 -3.41
N SER A 40 4.71 -6.73 -4.13
CA SER A 40 3.38 -6.81 -4.76
C SER A 40 2.40 -7.53 -3.83
N TYR A 41 1.21 -6.95 -3.67
CA TYR A 41 0.11 -7.51 -2.88
C TYR A 41 -1.08 -7.84 -3.76
N LEU A 42 -1.71 -9.00 -3.50
CA LEU A 42 -2.94 -9.42 -4.20
C LEU A 42 -4.15 -9.28 -3.28
N VAL A 43 -5.06 -8.37 -3.64
CA VAL A 43 -6.35 -8.24 -2.98
C VAL A 43 -7.40 -9.01 -3.78
N ARG A 44 -7.96 -10.08 -3.19
CA ARG A 44 -8.97 -10.93 -3.84
C ARG A 44 -10.32 -10.83 -3.13
N GLY A 45 -11.39 -10.75 -3.90
CA GLY A 45 -12.76 -10.72 -3.39
C GLY A 45 -13.79 -10.73 -4.51
N ARG A 46 -15.05 -11.04 -4.17
CA ARG A 46 -16.19 -11.01 -5.10
C ARG A 46 -16.40 -9.60 -5.68
N PRO A 47 -17.14 -9.42 -6.79
CA PRO A 47 -17.58 -8.10 -7.23
C PRO A 47 -18.29 -7.35 -6.09
N GLY A 48 -18.08 -6.04 -5.99
CA GLY A 48 -18.68 -5.19 -4.95
C GLY A 48 -18.03 -5.24 -3.56
N THR A 49 -16.98 -6.05 -3.32
CA THR A 49 -16.32 -6.10 -2.00
C THR A 49 -15.34 -4.95 -1.73
N GLY A 50 -15.35 -3.88 -2.53
CA GLY A 50 -14.51 -2.70 -2.29
C GLY A 50 -13.04 -2.80 -2.69
N LYS A 51 -12.66 -3.72 -3.59
CA LYS A 51 -11.25 -3.86 -4.06
C LYS A 51 -10.71 -2.58 -4.69
N THR A 52 -11.47 -1.99 -5.61
CA THR A 52 -11.13 -0.72 -6.28
C THR A 52 -11.03 0.40 -5.25
N ILE A 53 -11.99 0.47 -4.32
CA ILE A 53 -12.02 1.45 -3.24
C ILE A 53 -10.76 1.33 -2.36
N LEU A 54 -10.36 0.11 -1.99
CA LEU A 54 -9.13 -0.10 -1.21
C LEU A 54 -7.89 0.36 -1.96
N GLY A 55 -7.78 0.07 -3.25
CA GLY A 55 -6.65 0.51 -4.08
C GLY A 55 -6.59 2.04 -4.20
N LEU A 56 -7.72 2.69 -4.47
CA LEU A 56 -7.81 4.14 -4.52
C LEU A 56 -7.50 4.78 -3.16
N HIS A 57 -8.09 4.27 -2.08
CA HIS A 57 -7.83 4.74 -0.72
C HIS A 57 -6.34 4.67 -0.38
N TYR A 58 -5.70 3.54 -0.69
CA TYR A 58 -4.26 3.37 -0.50
C TYR A 58 -3.47 4.44 -1.26
N LEU A 59 -3.72 4.60 -2.57
CA LEU A 59 -3.01 5.60 -3.39
C LEU A 59 -3.25 7.02 -2.89
N THR A 60 -4.48 7.37 -2.50
CA THR A 60 -4.79 8.71 -1.98
C THR A 60 -4.09 9.00 -0.65
N GLN A 61 -3.79 7.96 0.13
CA GLN A 61 -3.12 8.12 1.42
C GLN A 61 -1.60 8.10 1.29
N SER A 62 -1.06 7.41 0.28
CA SER A 62 0.37 7.34 -0.02
C SER A 62 0.84 8.42 -0.99
N ALA A 63 -0.05 9.04 -1.76
CA ALA A 63 0.31 10.10 -2.68
C ALA A 63 0.86 11.30 -1.90
N THR A 64 2.15 11.53 -2.08
CA THR A 64 2.84 12.74 -1.63
C THR A 64 3.44 13.42 -2.85
N GLN A 65 3.78 14.72 -2.77
CA GLN A 65 4.34 15.46 -3.92
C GLN A 65 5.64 14.85 -4.48
N ASP A 66 6.31 13.98 -3.72
CA ASP A 66 7.57 13.36 -4.10
C ASP A 66 7.41 11.92 -4.65
N ASP A 67 6.20 11.35 -4.60
CA ASP A 67 5.92 9.97 -5.01
C ASP A 67 5.00 9.90 -6.24
N THR A 68 5.42 9.17 -7.27
CA THR A 68 4.56 8.86 -8.42
C THR A 68 3.57 7.75 -8.07
N SER A 69 2.27 8.05 -8.10
CA SER A 69 1.18 7.09 -7.90
C SER A 69 0.50 6.75 -9.22
N LEU A 70 0.38 5.46 -9.56
CA LEU A 70 -0.23 5.00 -10.80
C LEU A 70 -1.36 4.00 -10.53
N PHE A 71 -2.56 4.30 -11.05
CA PHE A 71 -3.69 3.38 -11.05
C PHE A 71 -3.91 2.79 -12.45
N ILE A 72 -3.72 1.48 -12.57
CA ILE A 72 -3.93 0.76 -13.84
C ILE A 72 -5.25 0.00 -13.79
N ASN A 73 -6.14 0.28 -14.74
CA ASN A 73 -7.41 -0.43 -14.87
C ASN A 73 -7.55 -1.19 -16.18
N LEU A 74 -8.25 -2.32 -16.12
CA LEU A 74 -8.47 -3.20 -17.28
C LEU A 74 -9.94 -3.28 -17.71
N LYS A 75 -10.87 -2.64 -17.00
CA LYS A 75 -12.32 -2.85 -17.21
C LYS A 75 -13.17 -1.59 -17.26
N GLU A 76 -12.82 -0.56 -16.50
CA GLU A 76 -13.59 0.69 -16.39
C GLU A 76 -12.75 1.81 -16.99
N THR A 77 -13.43 2.81 -17.53
CA THR A 77 -12.75 3.99 -18.09
C THR A 77 -12.17 4.84 -16.96
N THR A 78 -11.16 5.65 -17.28
CA THR A 78 -10.64 6.64 -16.32
C THR A 78 -11.75 7.57 -15.80
N ALA A 79 -12.66 8.02 -16.67
CA ALA A 79 -13.78 8.88 -16.28
C ALA A 79 -14.73 8.25 -15.26
N ASP A 80 -15.02 6.95 -15.37
CA ASP A 80 -15.88 6.25 -14.40
C ASP A 80 -15.21 6.19 -13.02
N ILE A 81 -13.89 5.99 -12.99
CA ILE A 81 -13.12 5.94 -11.75
C ILE A 81 -13.04 7.32 -11.10
N GLU A 82 -12.80 8.38 -11.86
CA GLU A 82 -12.80 9.76 -11.37
C GLU A 82 -14.16 10.10 -10.75
N GLN A 83 -15.26 9.81 -11.43
CA GLN A 83 -16.61 10.05 -10.92
C GLN A 83 -16.87 9.32 -9.60
N ASN A 84 -16.48 8.04 -9.53
CA ASN A 84 -16.63 7.25 -8.31
C ASN A 84 -15.76 7.78 -7.16
N SER A 85 -14.54 8.21 -7.47
CA SER A 85 -13.60 8.76 -6.48
C SER A 85 -14.11 10.07 -5.90
N MET A 86 -14.64 10.96 -6.74
CA MET A 86 -15.29 12.21 -6.31
C MET A 86 -16.50 11.94 -5.41
N ALA A 87 -17.33 10.94 -5.75
CA ALA A 87 -18.48 10.56 -4.93
C ALA A 87 -18.08 10.02 -3.54
N LEU A 88 -16.88 9.44 -3.43
CA LEU A 88 -16.31 8.93 -2.18
C LEU A 88 -15.49 9.97 -1.41
N GLY A 89 -15.25 11.15 -2.00
CA GLY A 89 -14.46 12.22 -1.40
C GLY A 89 -12.94 11.99 -1.43
N PHE A 90 -12.46 11.19 -2.38
CA PHE A 90 -11.03 10.93 -2.57
C PHE A 90 -10.39 12.02 -3.41
N ASP A 91 -9.26 12.56 -2.94
CA ASP A 91 -8.41 13.46 -3.72
C ASP A 91 -7.45 12.62 -4.57
N ILE A 92 -7.68 12.65 -5.88
CA ILE A 92 -6.94 11.85 -6.86
C ILE A 92 -6.04 12.73 -7.76
N ASN A 93 -5.84 14.00 -7.40
CA ASN A 93 -5.09 14.95 -8.24
C ASN A 93 -3.64 14.54 -8.48
N ASP A 94 -3.04 13.81 -7.53
CA ASP A 94 -1.65 13.34 -7.59
C ASP A 94 -1.56 11.86 -8.04
N ILE A 95 -2.59 11.34 -8.73
CA ILE A 95 -2.64 9.95 -9.22
C ILE A 95 -2.75 9.95 -10.74
N ASP A 96 -1.79 9.30 -11.39
CA ASP A 96 -1.85 9.00 -12.82
C ASP A 96 -2.77 7.81 -13.08
N PHE A 97 -3.61 7.91 -14.10
CA PHE A 97 -4.50 6.83 -14.53
C PHE A 97 -4.07 6.26 -15.87
N LEU A 98 -3.99 4.93 -15.93
CA LEU A 98 -3.75 4.19 -17.15
C LEU A 98 -4.90 3.21 -17.37
N ASP A 99 -5.68 3.42 -18.42
CA ASP A 99 -6.66 2.45 -18.87
C ASP A 99 -6.16 1.69 -20.10
N SER A 100 -6.70 0.49 -20.31
CA SER A 100 -6.33 -0.36 -21.45
C SER A 100 -7.04 0.03 -22.75
N LEU A 101 -7.80 1.13 -22.76
CA LEU A 101 -8.58 1.60 -23.91
C LEU A 101 -7.77 2.65 -24.67
N PHE A 102 -6.59 2.25 -25.15
CA PHE A 102 -5.88 2.99 -26.19
C PHE A 102 -6.56 2.83 -27.55
#